data_AF-A0A061P9L3-F1
#
_entry.id   AF-A0A061P9L3-F1
#
_cell.length_a   1.000
_cell.length_b   1.000
_cell.length_c   1.000
_cell.angle_alpha   90.00
_cell.angle_beta   90.00
_cell.angle_gamma   90.00
#
_symmetry.space_group_name_H-M   'P 1'
#
loop_
_entity.id
_entity.type
_entity.pdbx_description
1 polymer ?
#
loop_
_entity_poly.entity_id
_entity_poly.type
_entity_poly.pdbx_seq_one_letter_code
_entity_poly.pdbx_strand_id
1 'polypeptide(L)'
;MRMRVLLISNMYPSQHAPTFGIFVRNQVEQLQAEEMEFTVAAIRDPRTGKKNVLKKYLRWGLGTVSRFTTRYDLVHAHYAFPSGGLLACIIVFEKYPTL
;
A
#
# COMPACT_ATOMS: atom_id res chain seq x y z
N MET A 1 -22.86 -1.17 -6.70
CA MET A 1 -21.51 -0.96 -7.26
C MET A 1 -20.52 -1.34 -6.17
N ARG A 2 -19.48 -2.13 -6.48
CA ARG A 2 -18.48 -2.51 -5.48
C ARG A 2 -17.50 -1.35 -5.22
N MET A 3 -17.19 -1.09 -3.95
CA MET A 3 -16.26 -0.03 -3.56
C MET A 3 -14.82 -0.47 -3.84
N ARG A 4 -14.06 0.30 -4.62
CA ARG A 4 -12.67 0.01 -4.93
C ARG A 4 -11.74 0.67 -3.93
N VAL A 5 -10.94 -0.14 -3.25
CA VAL A 5 -10.06 0.30 -2.17
C VAL A 5 -8.60 0.04 -2.55
N LEU A 6 -7.77 1.08 -2.52
CA LEU A 6 -6.32 0.95 -2.58
C LEU A 6 -5.77 0.84 -1.16
N LEU A 7 -5.26 -0.34 -0.80
CA LEU A 7 -4.53 -0.56 0.44
C LEU A 7 -3.04 -0.33 0.20
N ILE A 8 -2.44 0.61 0.93
CA ILE A 8 -1.01 0.86 0.93
C ILE A 8 -0.45 0.39 2.28
N SER A 9 0.53 -0.53 2.27
CA SER A 9 1.12 -1.04 3.50
C SER A 9 2.62 -1.32 3.40
N ASN A 10 3.35 -1.07 4.47
CA ASN A 10 4.77 -1.43 4.58
C ASN A 10 5.00 -2.92 4.91
N MET A 11 3.94 -3.71 5.09
CA MET A 11 4.03 -5.13 5.39
C MET A 11 2.82 -5.91 4.87
N TYR A 12 3.07 -7.05 4.24
CA TYR A 12 2.03 -7.97 3.79
C TYR A 12 2.63 -9.37 3.57
N PRO A 13 1.87 -10.44 3.80
CA PRO A 13 2.45 -11.77 3.82
C PRO A 13 2.94 -12.23 2.44
N SER A 14 3.94 -13.11 2.47
CA SER A 14 4.50 -13.80 1.32
C SER A 14 4.71 -15.27 1.62
N GLN A 15 4.98 -16.07 0.58
CA GLN A 15 5.24 -17.52 0.74
C GLN A 15 6.38 -17.80 1.72
N HIS A 16 7.42 -16.96 1.75
CA HIS A 16 8.57 -17.10 2.64
C HIS A 16 8.39 -16.41 4.00
N ALA A 17 7.35 -15.58 4.17
CA ALA A 17 7.07 -14.83 5.39
C ALA A 17 5.55 -14.70 5.61
N PRO A 18 4.87 -15.80 5.98
CA PRO A 18 3.41 -15.87 6.01
C PRO A 18 2.80 -15.04 7.15
N THR A 19 3.56 -14.74 8.21
CA THR A 19 3.11 -13.93 9.35
C THR A 19 3.39 -12.44 9.18
N PHE A 20 4.22 -12.05 8.21
CA PHE A 20 4.62 -10.66 8.00
C PHE A 20 3.42 -9.83 7.53
N GLY A 21 2.87 -8.96 8.38
CA GLY A 21 1.68 -8.19 8.04
C GLY A 21 0.40 -9.03 7.94
N ILE A 22 0.32 -10.21 8.58
CA ILE A 22 -0.87 -11.07 8.54
C ILE A 22 -2.14 -10.37 9.03
N PHE A 23 -2.02 -9.45 10.01
CA PHE A 23 -3.12 -8.61 10.48
C PHE A 23 -3.75 -7.77 9.35
N VAL A 24 -2.94 -7.26 8.42
CA VAL A 24 -3.42 -6.48 7.27
C VAL A 24 -4.19 -7.37 6.31
N ARG A 25 -3.65 -8.56 6.01
CA ARG A 25 -4.31 -9.54 5.16
C ARG A 25 -5.65 -9.98 5.75
N ASN A 26 -5.71 -10.29 7.04
CA ASN A 26 -6.94 -10.72 7.70
C ASN A 26 -8.03 -9.65 7.60
N GLN A 27 -7.70 -8.37 7.73
CA GLN A 27 -8.65 -7.27 7.52
C GLN A 27 -9.13 -7.21 6.07
N VAL A 28 -8.22 -7.30 5.10
CA VAL A 28 -8.59 -7.32 3.68
C VAL A 28 -9.52 -8.48 3.37
N GLU A 29 -9.21 -9.68 3.84
CA GLU A 29 -10.02 -10.89 3.61
C GLU A 29 -11.43 -10.75 4.21
N GLN A 30 -11.55 -10.17 5.40
CA GLN A 30 -12.86 -9.89 6.02
C GLN A 30 -13.66 -8.84 5.24
N LEU A 31 -13.02 -7.74 4.84
CA LEU A 31 -13.69 -6.65 4.13
C LEU A 31 -14.00 -6.99 2.67
N GLN A 32 -13.23 -7.86 2.03
CA GLN A 32 -13.54 -8.38 0.69
C GLN A 32 -14.86 -9.16 0.65
N ALA A 33 -15.32 -9.68 1.78
CA ALA A 33 -16.63 -10.33 1.88
C ALA A 33 -17.80 -9.33 1.82
N GLU A 34 -17.57 -8.03 2.04
CA GLU A 34 -18.58 -6.99 2.15
C GLU A 34 -18.62 -6.04 0.93
N GLU A 35 -18.66 -6.60 -0.28
CA GLU A 35 -18.74 -5.84 -1.55
C GLU A 35 -17.58 -4.84 -1.82
N MET A 36 -16.44 -5.01 -1.15
CA MET A 36 -15.23 -4.21 -1.38
C MET A 36 -14.21 -4.95 -2.26
N GLU A 37 -13.64 -4.23 -3.22
CA GLU A 37 -12.57 -4.72 -4.07
C GLU A 37 -11.24 -4.08 -3.66
N PHE A 38 -10.29 -4.89 -3.22
CA PHE A 38 -9.00 -4.40 -2.73
C PHE A 38 -7.88 -4.56 -3.75
N THR A 39 -7.20 -3.45 -4.06
CA THR A 39 -5.87 -3.46 -4.67
C THR A 39 -4.82 -3.26 -3.58
N VAL A 40 -3.91 -4.23 -3.42
CA VAL A 40 -2.89 -4.20 -2.37
C VAL A 40 -1.54 -3.75 -2.92
N ALA A 41 -1.07 -2.59 -2.47
CA ALA A 41 0.27 -2.05 -2.72
C ALA A 41 1.12 -2.19 -1.45
N ALA A 42 1.82 -3.32 -1.31
CA ALA A 42 2.55 -3.61 -0.08
C ALA A 42 3.93 -4.24 -0.25
N ILE A 43 4.78 -4.01 0.75
CA ILE A 43 6.07 -4.68 0.86
C ILE A 43 5.85 -6.08 1.42
N ARG A 44 6.39 -7.08 0.72
CA ARG A 44 6.25 -8.51 1.05
C ARG A 44 7.56 -9.17 1.52
N ASP A 45 8.63 -8.39 1.57
CA ASP A 45 9.98 -8.84 1.90
C ASP A 45 10.38 -8.34 3.30
N PRO A 46 10.45 -9.24 4.31
CA PRO A 46 10.78 -8.86 5.68
C PRO A 46 12.28 -8.59 5.87
N ARG A 47 13.14 -8.96 4.92
CA ARG A 47 14.61 -8.88 5.09
C ARG A 47 15.05 -7.47 5.45
N THR A 48 15.93 -7.38 6.43
CA THR A 48 16.49 -6.13 6.97
C THR A 48 17.86 -5.84 6.31
N GLY A 49 18.46 -4.70 6.65
CA GLY A 49 19.74 -4.23 6.10
C GLY A 49 19.59 -3.06 5.11
N LYS A 50 20.48 -2.07 5.21
CA LYS A 50 20.37 -0.76 4.52
C LYS A 50 20.08 -0.88 3.01
N LYS A 51 20.82 -1.73 2.30
CA LYS A 51 20.65 -1.97 0.85
C LYS A 51 19.29 -2.59 0.52
N ASN A 52 18.86 -3.60 1.29
CA ASN A 52 17.59 -4.31 1.07
C ASN A 52 16.39 -3.41 1.38
N VAL A 53 16.49 -2.62 2.47
CA VAL A 53 15.49 -1.64 2.87
C VAL A 53 15.33 -0.58 1.78
N LEU A 54 16.41 0.05 1.33
CA LEU A 54 16.33 1.06 0.27
C LEU A 54 15.72 0.49 -1.02
N LYS A 55 16.19 -0.69 -1.46
CA LYS A 55 15.68 -1.34 -2.67
C LYS A 55 14.20 -1.67 -2.59
N LYS A 56 13.74 -2.24 -1.46
CA LYS A 56 12.33 -2.66 -1.32
C LYS A 56 11.39 -1.47 -1.22
N TYR A 57 11.79 -0.40 -0.52
CA TYR A 57 10.99 0.82 -0.44
C TYR A 57 10.96 1.59 -1.76
N LEU A 58 12.05 1.66 -2.51
CA LEU A 58 12.06 2.30 -3.83
C LEU A 58 11.14 1.54 -4.81
N ARG A 59 11.29 0.21 -4.89
CA ARG A 59 10.43 -0.63 -5.74
C ARG A 59 8.96 -0.52 -5.35
N TRP A 60 8.68 -0.52 -4.04
CA TRP A 60 7.32 -0.38 -3.53
C TRP A 60 6.74 1.00 -3.82
N GLY A 61 7.50 2.08 -3.63
CA GLY A 61 7.06 3.45 -3.93
C GLY A 61 6.71 3.61 -5.41
N LEU A 62 7.62 3.20 -6.31
CA LEU A 62 7.37 3.25 -7.76
C LEU A 62 6.15 2.41 -8.18
N GLY A 63 6.02 1.19 -7.65
CA GLY A 63 4.85 0.35 -7.92
C GLY A 63 3.57 0.91 -7.31
N THR A 64 3.63 1.63 -6.20
CA THR A 64 2.47 2.27 -5.57
C THR A 64 1.99 3.44 -6.43
N VAL A 65 2.91 4.30 -6.89
CA VAL A 65 2.59 5.44 -7.78
C VAL A 65 1.94 4.96 -9.07
N SER A 66 2.43 3.87 -9.69
CA SER A 66 1.83 3.35 -10.92
C SER A 66 0.38 2.89 -10.76
N ARG A 67 -0.06 2.57 -9.54
CA ARG A 67 -1.43 2.12 -9.25
C ARG A 67 -2.43 3.27 -9.19
N PHE A 68 -2.00 4.52 -9.01
CA PHE A 68 -2.85 5.71 -9.04
C PHE A 68 -3.37 6.06 -10.46
N THR A 69 -2.92 5.34 -11.49
CA THR A 69 -3.55 5.38 -12.82
C THR A 69 -4.98 4.82 -12.80
N THR A 70 -5.33 4.04 -11.78
CA THR A 70 -6.69 3.53 -11.55
C THR A 70 -7.43 4.45 -10.57
N ARG A 71 -8.72 4.70 -10.83
CA ARG A 71 -9.59 5.42 -9.89
C ARG A 71 -9.98 4.48 -8.74
N TYR A 72 -9.78 4.91 -7.50
CA TYR A 72 -10.27 4.23 -6.30
C TYR A 72 -11.26 5.13 -5.56
N ASP A 73 -12.21 4.51 -4.87
CA ASP A 73 -13.21 5.22 -4.06
C ASP A 73 -12.65 5.52 -2.66
N LEU A 74 -11.68 4.70 -2.19
CA LEU A 74 -11.00 4.87 -0.92
C LEU A 74 -9.51 4.47 -1.03
N VAL A 75 -8.62 5.26 -0.42
CA VAL A 75 -7.21 4.90 -0.23
C VAL A 75 -6.95 4.71 1.26
N HIS A 76 -6.62 3.49 1.67
CA HIS A 76 -6.32 3.15 3.06
C HIS A 76 -4.81 2.94 3.24
N ALA A 77 -4.15 3.85 3.94
CA ALA A 77 -2.73 3.73 4.28
C ALA A 77 -2.55 3.08 5.66
N HIS A 78 -2.11 1.82 5.66
CA HIS A 78 -1.74 1.10 6.87
C HIS A 78 -0.29 1.44 7.22
N TYR A 79 -0.09 2.23 8.29
CA TYR A 79 1.12 2.91 8.82
C TYR A 79 1.29 4.39 8.42
N ALA A 80 1.55 5.27 9.40
CA ALA A 80 1.77 6.71 9.19
C ALA A 80 3.16 7.06 8.59
N PHE A 81 4.16 6.21 8.80
CA PHE A 81 5.52 6.43 8.28
C PHE A 81 6.18 5.11 7.89
N PRO A 82 6.63 4.92 6.63
CA PRO A 82 6.68 5.87 5.52
C PRO A 82 5.42 5.92 4.62
N SER A 83 4.39 5.10 4.86
CA SER A 83 3.19 5.04 4.01
C SER A 83 2.26 6.25 4.12
N GLY A 84 2.06 6.82 5.31
CA GLY A 84 1.31 8.07 5.48
C GLY A 84 2.04 9.28 4.91
N GLY A 85 3.38 9.34 5.04
CA GLY A 85 4.21 10.35 4.39
C GLY A 85 4.12 10.31 2.85
N LEU A 86 4.14 9.12 2.26
CA LEU A 86 3.98 8.94 0.81
C LEU A 86 2.58 9.35 0.32
N LEU A 87 1.52 9.02 1.08
CA LEU A 87 0.16 9.47 0.78
C LEU A 87 0.02 10.99 0.86
N ALA A 88 0.61 11.62 1.87
CA ALA A 88 0.62 13.08 2.02
C ALA A 88 1.32 13.76 0.84
N CYS A 89 2.45 13.23 0.36
CA CYS A 89 3.10 13.76 -0.84
C CYS A 89 2.19 13.68 -2.08
N ILE A 90 1.53 12.55 -2.31
CA ILE A 90 0.66 12.36 -3.48
C ILE A 90 -0.55 13.31 -3.45
N ILE A 91 -1.21 13.46 -2.30
CA ILE A 91 -2.35 14.37 -2.14
C ILE A 91 -1.92 15.83 -2.30
N VAL A 92 -0.74 16.22 -1.79
CA VAL A 92 -0.22 17.58 -1.95
C VAL A 92 0.06 17.89 -3.43
N PHE A 93 0.61 16.94 -4.19
CA PHE A 93 0.83 17.11 -5.64
C PHE A 93 -0.49 17.15 -6.44
N GLU A 94 -1.52 16.41 -6.03
CA GLU A 94 -2.84 16.45 -6.68
C GLU A 94 -3.61 17.74 -6.36
N LYS A 95 -3.43 18.31 -5.16
CA LYS A 95 -4.07 19.55 -4.71
C LYS A 95 -3.33 20.82 -5.16
N TYR A 96 -2.03 20.74 -5.40
CA TYR A 96 -1.19 21.83 -5.90
C TYR A 96 -0.32 21.32 -7.06
N PRO A 97 -0.88 21.17 -8.27
CA PRO A 97 -0.06 20.97 -9.45
C PRO A 97 0.83 22.22 -9.56
N THR A 98 2.15 22.03 -9.45
CA THR A 98 3.13 23.09 -9.66
C THR A 98 2.83 23.81 -10.98
N LEU A 99 2.68 25.13 -10.90
CA LEU A 99 2.61 26.06 -12.03
C LEU A 99 3.78 25.86 -13.01
#